data_AF-A0A919Y021-F1
#
_entry.id   AF-A0A919Y021-F1
#
_cell.length_a   1.000
_cell.length_b   1.000
_cell.length_c   1.000
_cell.angle_alpha   90.00
_cell.angle_beta   90.00
_cell.angle_gamma   90.00
#
_symmetry.space_group_name_H-M   'P 1'
#
loop_
_entity.id
_entity.type
_entity.pdbx_description
1 polymer ?
#
loop_
_entity_poly.entity_id
_entity_poly.type
_entity_poly.pdbx_seq_one_letter_code
_entity_poly.pdbx_strand_id
1 'polypeptide(L)'
;MNSIFESHHTNEIIDRIKQLRPDSQPCWGKMNVAQMLAHCSAFQEIAMGNSSSSRSWLGLVIGRFVKPTVYNDKPLPKNMSTIPSIMIVDERDDFDIEKETLIQKIITFQNNGPEKCTTRPHPFFGKLSPEEWGKCIYKHLDHHLKQFGV
;
A
#
# COMPACT_ATOMS: atom_id res chain seq x y z
N MET A 1 12.54 10.90 -2.54
CA MET A 1 11.42 10.03 -2.13
C MET A 1 11.78 9.13 -0.96
N ASN A 2 10.86 9.02 0.00
CA ASN A 2 10.98 8.20 1.20
C ASN A 2 10.75 6.70 0.90
N SER A 3 11.18 5.83 1.81
CA SER A 3 11.13 4.37 1.66
C SER A 3 10.80 3.70 2.99
N ILE A 4 9.94 2.69 2.96
CA ILE A 4 9.52 1.92 4.15
C ILE A 4 10.64 1.02 4.73
N PHE A 5 11.80 0.92 4.08
CA PHE A 5 12.95 0.22 4.66
C PHE A 5 13.74 1.12 5.62
N GLU A 6 13.57 2.43 5.55
CA GLU A 6 14.18 3.37 6.50
C GLU A 6 13.32 3.46 7.76
N SER A 7 13.91 3.15 8.92
CA SER A 7 13.17 3.06 10.19
C SER A 7 12.41 4.34 10.56
N HIS A 8 12.99 5.52 10.30
CA HIS A 8 12.34 6.80 10.58
C HIS A 8 11.09 7.04 9.71
N HIS A 9 11.12 6.69 8.43
CA HIS A 9 9.96 6.76 7.54
C HIS A 9 8.88 5.76 7.95
N THR A 10 9.27 4.57 8.40
CA THR A 10 8.33 3.55 8.89
C THR A 10 7.63 4.00 10.16
N ASN A 11 8.38 4.56 11.11
CA ASN A 11 7.81 5.11 12.34
C ASN A 11 6.83 6.25 12.05
N GLU A 12 7.18 7.17 11.13
CA GLU A 12 6.28 8.25 10.69
C GLU A 12 4.94 7.69 10.18
N ILE A 13 4.97 6.69 9.31
CA ILE A 13 3.76 6.04 8.77
C ILE A 13 2.95 5.36 9.88
N ILE A 14 3.61 4.62 10.77
CA ILE A 14 2.93 3.95 11.89
C ILE A 14 2.27 4.97 12.82
N ASP A 15 2.94 6.08 13.12
CA ASP A 15 2.40 7.12 13.99
C ASP A 15 1.20 7.84 13.36
N ARG A 16 1.18 8.00 12.03
CA ARG A 16 0.02 8.49 11.29
C ARG A 16 -1.14 7.48 11.28
N ILE A 17 -0.86 6.19 11.10
CA ILE A 17 -1.86 5.12 11.23
C ILE A 17 -2.48 5.14 12.64
N LYS A 18 -1.67 5.36 13.69
CA LYS A 18 -2.15 5.43 15.07
C LYS A 18 -3.16 6.55 15.32
N GLN A 19 -3.10 7.66 14.56
CA GLN A 19 -4.05 8.78 14.66
C GLN A 19 -5.44 8.46 14.07
N LEU A 20 -5.57 7.40 13.27
CA LEU A 20 -6.85 6.95 12.76
C LEU A 20 -7.73 6.43 13.90
N ARG A 21 -9.02 6.74 13.79
CA ARG A 21 -10.12 6.30 14.66
C ARG A 21 -11.21 5.56 13.85
N PRO A 22 -12.06 4.73 14.47
CA PRO A 22 -13.15 4.03 13.77
C PRO A 22 -14.10 4.95 13.00
N ASP A 23 -14.28 6.20 13.47
CA ASP A 23 -15.16 7.20 12.87
C ASP A 23 -14.46 8.08 11.80
N SER A 24 -13.18 7.84 11.50
CA SER A 24 -12.42 8.65 10.54
C SER A 24 -13.07 8.61 9.16
N GLN A 25 -13.42 9.79 8.65
CA GLN A 25 -14.04 9.93 7.33
C GLN A 25 -12.99 10.25 6.27
N PRO A 26 -13.10 9.65 5.06
CA PRO A 26 -12.21 9.99 3.98
C PRO A 26 -12.50 11.39 3.42
N CYS A 27 -11.46 12.17 3.16
CA CYS A 27 -11.55 13.44 2.42
C CYS A 27 -11.82 13.24 0.92
N TRP A 28 -11.52 12.05 0.36
CA TRP A 28 -11.88 11.63 -1.00
C TRP A 28 -11.94 10.11 -1.11
N GLY A 29 -12.49 9.58 -2.19
CA GLY A 29 -12.67 8.14 -2.38
C GLY A 29 -13.94 7.61 -1.70
N LYS A 30 -14.07 6.28 -1.66
CA LYS A 30 -15.30 5.60 -1.20
C LYS A 30 -15.08 4.59 -0.06
N MET A 31 -13.85 4.15 0.18
CA MET A 31 -13.55 3.21 1.27
C MET A 31 -13.71 3.89 2.61
N ASN A 32 -14.37 3.21 3.56
CA ASN A 32 -14.28 3.61 4.97
C ASN A 32 -12.87 3.32 5.51
N VAL A 33 -12.57 3.77 6.73
CA VAL A 33 -11.22 3.66 7.30
C VAL A 33 -10.75 2.20 7.47
N ALA A 34 -11.63 1.29 7.88
CA ALA A 34 -11.29 -0.13 8.03
C ALA A 34 -11.03 -0.81 6.68
N GLN A 35 -11.83 -0.50 5.66
CA GLN A 35 -11.61 -0.94 4.28
C GLN A 35 -10.29 -0.42 3.71
N MET A 36 -9.94 0.84 4.00
CA MET A 36 -8.65 1.41 3.58
C MET A 36 -7.48 0.68 4.26
N LEU A 37 -7.57 0.39 5.55
CA LEU A 37 -6.54 -0.37 6.27
C LEU A 37 -6.38 -1.78 5.68
N ALA A 38 -7.48 -2.47 5.43
CA ALA A 38 -7.50 -3.78 4.77
C ALA A 38 -6.90 -3.73 3.35
N HIS A 39 -7.20 -2.67 2.59
CA HIS A 39 -6.65 -2.45 1.25
C HIS A 39 -5.13 -2.27 1.29
N CYS A 40 -4.62 -1.43 2.18
CA CYS A 40 -3.18 -1.24 2.41
C CYS A 40 -2.50 -2.55 2.83
N SER A 41 -3.15 -3.31 3.71
CA SER A 41 -2.70 -4.61 4.17
C SER A 41 -2.60 -5.61 3.01
N ALA A 42 -3.60 -5.65 2.13
CA ALA A 42 -3.61 -6.51 0.94
C ALA A 42 -2.52 -6.11 -0.08
N PHE A 43 -2.22 -4.81 -0.23
CA PHE A 43 -1.09 -4.35 -1.06
C PHE A 43 0.26 -4.82 -0.48
N GLN A 44 0.42 -4.74 0.84
CA GLN A 44 1.62 -5.19 1.55
C GLN A 44 1.90 -6.69 1.33
N GLU A 45 0.85 -7.52 1.31
CA GLU A 45 0.97 -8.97 1.07
C GLU A 45 1.58 -9.30 -0.31
N ILE A 46 1.34 -8.45 -1.32
CA ILE A 46 1.93 -8.64 -2.65
C ILE A 46 3.45 -8.46 -2.55
N ALA A 47 3.89 -7.39 -1.88
CA ALA A 47 5.31 -7.08 -1.70
C ALA A 47 6.04 -8.13 -0.84
N MET A 48 5.33 -8.71 0.14
CA MET A 48 5.81 -9.82 0.97
C MET A 48 5.81 -11.17 0.22
N GLY A 49 5.17 -11.26 -0.95
CA GLY A 49 5.10 -12.48 -1.76
C GLY A 49 4.07 -13.51 -1.28
N ASN A 50 3.25 -13.13 -0.30
CA ASN A 50 2.20 -13.96 0.29
C ASN A 50 0.93 -13.97 -0.55
N SER A 51 0.71 -12.92 -1.36
CA SER A 51 -0.37 -12.86 -2.33
C SER A 51 0.18 -12.58 -3.73
N SER A 52 -0.49 -13.13 -4.74
CA SER A 52 -0.20 -12.81 -6.14
C SER A 52 -1.44 -13.01 -6.99
N SER A 53 -1.52 -12.27 -8.09
CA SER A 53 -2.56 -12.44 -9.10
C SER A 53 -1.92 -12.42 -10.48
N SER A 54 -2.61 -13.01 -11.46
CA SER A 54 -2.19 -12.93 -12.85
C SER A 54 -2.11 -11.47 -13.29
N ARG A 55 -1.15 -11.17 -14.17
CA ARG A 55 -1.02 -9.81 -14.71
C ARG A 55 -2.18 -9.54 -15.65
N SER A 56 -2.82 -8.38 -15.50
CA SER A 56 -3.86 -7.98 -16.44
C SER A 56 -3.24 -7.66 -17.81
N TRP A 57 -3.98 -7.91 -18.89
CA TRP A 57 -3.57 -7.50 -20.25
C TRP A 57 -3.16 -6.03 -20.28
N LEU A 58 -3.98 -5.18 -19.65
CA LEU A 58 -3.69 -3.75 -19.53
C LEU A 58 -2.37 -3.51 -18.79
N GLY A 59 -2.13 -4.19 -17.66
CA GLY A 59 -0.87 -4.10 -16.92
C GLY A 59 0.36 -4.55 -17.74
N LEU A 60 0.20 -5.49 -18.67
CA LEU A 60 1.28 -5.88 -19.59
C LEU A 60 1.60 -4.77 -20.60
N VAL A 61 0.58 -4.10 -21.15
CA VAL A 61 0.75 -3.07 -22.19
C VAL A 61 1.15 -1.73 -21.61
N ILE A 62 0.46 -1.24 -20.57
CA ILE A 62 0.67 0.11 -20.03
C ILE A 62 1.48 0.13 -18.74
N GLY A 63 1.56 -1.00 -18.01
CA GLY A 63 2.14 -1.05 -16.66
C GLY A 63 3.58 -0.54 -16.60
N ARG A 64 4.38 -0.80 -17.65
CA ARG A 64 5.78 -0.34 -17.75
C ARG A 64 5.90 1.19 -17.85
N PHE A 65 4.94 1.87 -18.49
CA PHE A 65 4.98 3.32 -18.67
C PHE A 65 4.52 4.07 -17.41
N VAL A 66 3.60 3.49 -16.65
CA VAL A 66 3.09 4.06 -15.40
C VAL A 66 3.90 3.63 -14.18
N LYS A 67 4.71 2.56 -14.28
CA LYS A 67 5.63 2.11 -13.22
C LYS A 67 6.41 3.25 -12.54
N PRO A 68 7.03 4.20 -13.26
CA PRO A 68 7.79 5.29 -12.62
C PRO A 68 6.95 6.21 -11.75
N THR A 69 5.63 6.27 -11.96
CA THR A 69 4.75 7.12 -11.15
C THR A 69 4.55 6.60 -9.74
N VAL A 70 4.90 5.34 -9.43
CA VAL A 70 4.73 4.80 -8.08
C VAL A 70 5.99 4.85 -7.21
N TYR A 71 7.15 5.20 -7.77
CA TYR A 71 8.42 5.34 -7.02
C TYR A 71 9.15 6.67 -7.28
N ASN A 72 8.42 7.72 -7.66
CA ASN A 72 8.92 9.09 -7.76
C ASN A 72 8.24 10.05 -6.76
N ASP A 73 8.70 11.30 -6.69
CA ASP A 73 8.14 12.30 -5.74
C ASP A 73 6.80 12.94 -6.18
N LYS A 74 6.27 12.62 -7.36
CA LYS A 74 4.99 13.20 -7.83
C LYS A 74 3.81 12.57 -7.10
N PRO A 75 2.86 13.32 -6.54
CA PRO A 75 1.70 12.73 -5.88
C PRO A 75 0.91 11.79 -6.79
N LEU A 76 0.35 10.71 -6.23
CA LEU A 76 -0.62 9.88 -6.95
C LEU A 76 -1.93 10.67 -7.11
N PRO A 77 -2.55 10.67 -8.31
CA PRO A 77 -3.89 11.19 -8.51
C PRO A 77 -4.90 10.66 -7.49
N LYS A 78 -5.75 11.57 -6.96
CA LYS A 78 -6.90 11.17 -6.14
C LYS A 78 -7.83 10.28 -6.96
N ASN A 79 -8.46 9.31 -6.31
CA ASN A 79 -9.40 8.37 -6.93
C ASN A 79 -8.80 7.51 -8.06
N MET A 80 -7.48 7.29 -8.05
CA MET A 80 -6.87 6.30 -8.94
C MET A 80 -7.46 4.91 -8.65
N SER A 81 -7.81 4.18 -9.70
CA SER A 81 -8.34 2.83 -9.55
C SER A 81 -7.29 1.86 -9.01
N THR A 82 -7.73 0.97 -8.13
CA THR A 82 -6.93 -0.16 -7.64
C THR A 82 -7.07 -1.39 -8.55
N ILE A 83 -6.21 -2.38 -8.39
CA ILE A 83 -6.39 -3.70 -9.01
C ILE A 83 -7.52 -4.47 -8.33
N PRO A 84 -8.29 -5.30 -9.06
CA PRO A 84 -9.44 -6.02 -8.49
C PRO A 84 -9.10 -6.89 -7.27
N SER A 85 -7.90 -7.49 -7.24
CA SER A 85 -7.49 -8.44 -6.20
C SER A 85 -7.29 -7.82 -4.81
N ILE A 86 -7.22 -6.49 -4.70
CA ILE A 86 -7.06 -5.77 -3.43
C ILE A 86 -8.18 -4.72 -3.25
N MET A 87 -9.25 -4.81 -4.05
CA MET A 87 -10.43 -3.97 -3.88
C MET A 87 -11.28 -4.55 -2.75
N ILE A 88 -11.42 -3.81 -1.66
CA ILE A 88 -12.22 -4.22 -0.50
C ILE A 88 -13.64 -3.66 -0.70
N VAL A 89 -14.59 -4.56 -0.91
CA VAL A 89 -16.00 -4.21 -1.17
C VAL A 89 -16.94 -4.70 -0.06
N ASP A 90 -16.46 -5.66 0.72
CA ASP A 90 -17.13 -6.20 1.89
C ASP A 90 -16.97 -5.26 3.09
N GLU A 91 -17.89 -5.40 4.05
CA GLU A 91 -17.82 -4.68 5.31
C GLU A 91 -16.62 -5.16 6.14
N ARG A 92 -16.06 -4.21 6.89
CA ARG A 92 -14.88 -4.39 7.74
C ARG A 92 -15.21 -3.73 9.06
N ASP A 93 -15.91 -4.49 9.91
CA ASP A 93 -16.48 -3.93 11.15
C ASP A 93 -15.44 -3.83 12.27
N ASP A 94 -14.37 -4.62 12.19
CA ASP A 94 -13.31 -4.64 13.20
C ASP A 94 -12.13 -3.75 12.78
N PHE A 95 -12.30 -2.44 13.03
CA PHE A 95 -11.28 -1.43 12.78
C PHE A 95 -9.94 -1.74 13.47
N ASP A 96 -9.98 -2.19 14.72
CA ASP A 96 -8.78 -2.40 15.53
C ASP A 96 -7.97 -3.59 15.02
N ILE A 97 -8.64 -4.68 14.57
CA ILE A 97 -7.97 -5.80 13.91
C ILE A 97 -7.28 -5.34 12.62
N GLU A 98 -7.96 -4.57 11.77
CA GLU A 98 -7.37 -4.13 10.50
C GLU A 98 -6.18 -3.18 10.71
N LYS A 99 -6.28 -2.30 11.71
CA LYS A 99 -5.21 -1.38 12.10
C LYS A 99 -3.98 -2.13 12.59
N GLU A 100 -4.16 -3.05 13.54
CA GLU A 100 -3.06 -3.84 14.10
C GLU A 100 -2.42 -4.73 13.02
N THR A 101 -3.25 -5.37 12.20
CA THR A 101 -2.78 -6.21 11.09
C THR A 101 -1.88 -5.44 10.13
N LEU A 102 -2.28 -4.23 9.73
CA LEU A 102 -1.45 -3.39 8.84
C LEU A 102 -0.12 -3.01 9.51
N ILE A 103 -0.16 -2.55 10.76
CA ILE A 103 1.04 -2.16 11.52
C ILE A 103 2.02 -3.33 11.60
N GLN A 104 1.54 -4.53 11.95
CA GLN A 104 2.40 -5.71 12.07
C GLN A 104 3.05 -6.11 10.75
N LYS A 105 2.33 -6.00 9.62
CA LYS A 105 2.89 -6.29 8.30
C LYS A 105 3.93 -5.25 7.86
N ILE A 106 3.72 -3.98 8.19
CA ILE A 106 4.71 -2.91 7.94
C ILE A 106 5.99 -3.21 8.73
N ILE A 107 5.88 -3.48 10.04
CA ILE A 107 7.02 -3.80 10.91
C ILE A 107 7.75 -5.06 10.40
N THR A 108 7.01 -6.12 10.11
CA THR A 108 7.57 -7.39 9.62
C THR A 108 8.34 -7.18 8.31
N PHE A 109 7.75 -6.45 7.36
CA PHE A 109 8.40 -6.19 6.08
C PHE A 109 9.66 -5.34 6.22
N GLN A 110 9.63 -4.30 7.07
CA GLN A 110 10.78 -3.45 7.34
C GLN A 110 11.92 -4.24 8.03
N ASN A 111 11.61 -5.06 9.03
CA ASN A 111 12.58 -5.92 9.73
C ASN A 111 13.20 -6.98 8.83
N ASN A 112 12.42 -7.55 7.92
CA ASN A 112 12.91 -8.55 6.96
C ASN A 112 13.84 -7.95 5.89
N GLY A 113 13.77 -6.64 5.69
CA GLY A 113 14.66 -5.92 4.78
C GLY A 113 14.42 -6.18 3.29
N PRO A 114 15.17 -5.50 2.42
CA PRO A 114 14.99 -5.55 0.96
C PRO A 114 15.23 -6.93 0.35
N GLU A 115 16.06 -7.76 1.00
CA GLU A 115 16.44 -9.10 0.52
C GLU A 115 15.28 -10.11 0.54
N LYS A 116 14.29 -9.87 1.41
CA LYS A 116 13.08 -10.70 1.53
C LYS A 116 11.91 -10.18 0.72
N CYS A 117 12.10 -9.08 -0.02
CA CYS A 117 11.06 -8.56 -0.90
C CYS A 117 10.76 -9.55 -2.03
N THR A 118 9.49 -9.61 -2.44
CA THR A 118 9.04 -10.52 -3.49
C THR A 118 9.84 -10.36 -4.79
N THR A 119 10.14 -11.49 -5.43
CA THR A 119 10.69 -11.51 -6.80
C THR A 119 9.60 -11.63 -7.86
N ARG A 120 8.35 -11.83 -7.44
CA ARG A 120 7.18 -11.94 -8.33
C ARG A 120 6.80 -10.57 -8.87
N PRO A 121 6.36 -10.46 -10.13
CA PRO A 121 5.89 -9.20 -10.67
C PRO A 121 4.60 -8.74 -9.99
N HIS A 122 4.48 -7.44 -9.71
CA HIS A 122 3.22 -6.84 -9.32
C HIS A 122 2.18 -7.02 -10.45
N PRO A 123 0.90 -7.37 -10.16
CA PRO A 123 -0.12 -7.67 -11.17
C PRO A 123 -0.28 -6.58 -12.25
N PHE A 124 -0.18 -5.31 -11.86
CA PHE A 124 -0.21 -4.17 -12.78
C PHE A 124 1.19 -3.69 -13.22
N PHE A 125 2.00 -3.15 -12.30
CA PHE A 125 3.31 -2.53 -12.59
C PHE A 125 4.41 -3.47 -13.10
N GLY A 126 4.25 -4.79 -12.96
CA GLY A 126 5.28 -5.75 -13.32
C GLY A 126 6.40 -5.83 -12.29
N LYS A 127 7.62 -6.18 -12.72
CA LYS A 127 8.75 -6.38 -11.80
C LYS A 127 9.19 -5.05 -11.20
N LEU A 128 9.20 -4.99 -9.88
CA LEU A 128 9.77 -3.91 -9.07
C LEU A 128 11.04 -4.45 -8.38
N SER A 129 12.10 -3.64 -8.31
CA SER A 129 13.25 -3.92 -7.45
C SER A 129 12.83 -3.74 -5.98
N PRO A 130 13.59 -4.29 -5.01
CA PRO A 130 13.33 -4.03 -3.60
C PRO A 130 13.27 -2.54 -3.27
N GLU A 131 14.18 -1.74 -3.83
CA GLU A 131 14.19 -0.29 -3.65
C GLU A 131 12.91 0.38 -4.19
N GLU A 132 12.45 -0.02 -5.38
CA GLU A 132 11.21 0.48 -5.97
C GLU A 132 9.98 0.05 -5.14
N TRP A 133 9.97 -1.17 -4.60
CA TRP A 133 8.93 -1.63 -3.69
C TRP A 133 8.89 -0.81 -2.39
N GLY A 134 10.04 -0.56 -1.77
CA GLY A 134 10.11 0.22 -0.54
C GLY A 134 9.56 1.64 -0.71
N LYS A 135 9.88 2.29 -1.84
CA LYS A 135 9.32 3.59 -2.23
C LYS A 135 7.83 3.51 -2.54
N CYS A 136 7.41 2.49 -3.31
CA CYS A 136 6.02 2.30 -3.70
C CYS A 136 5.10 2.11 -2.49
N ILE A 137 5.52 1.29 -1.52
CA ILE A 137 4.76 1.03 -0.30
C ILE A 137 4.62 2.32 0.51
N TYR A 138 5.71 3.04 0.75
CA TYR A 138 5.64 4.32 1.47
C TYR A 138 4.66 5.27 0.78
N LYS A 139 4.74 5.40 -0.55
CA LYS A 139 3.85 6.27 -1.33
C LYS A 139 2.39 5.88 -1.24
N HIS A 140 2.12 4.58 -1.29
CA HIS A 140 0.78 4.02 -1.25
C HIS A 140 0.14 4.29 0.12
N LEU A 141 0.89 4.01 1.19
CA LEU A 141 0.48 4.31 2.56
C LEU A 141 0.27 5.82 2.76
N ASP A 142 1.23 6.66 2.35
CA ASP A 142 1.13 8.12 2.44
C ASP A 142 -0.09 8.66 1.70
N HIS A 143 -0.40 8.14 0.50
CA HIS A 143 -1.57 8.53 -0.26
C HIS A 143 -2.87 8.25 0.50
N HIS A 144 -2.99 7.06 1.09
CA HIS A 144 -4.18 6.68 1.85
C HIS A 144 -4.25 7.34 3.22
N LEU A 145 -3.14 7.63 3.88
CA LEU A 145 -3.15 8.40 5.12
C LEU A 145 -3.61 9.85 4.85
N LYS A 146 -3.09 10.48 3.80
CA LYS A 146 -3.57 11.80 3.33
C LYS A 146 -5.06 11.78 2.97
N GLN A 147 -5.56 10.66 2.43
CA GLN A 147 -6.99 10.47 2.14
C GLN A 147 -7.85 10.64 3.40
N PHE A 148 -7.33 10.31 4.58
CA PHE A 148 -8.01 10.45 5.87
C PHE A 148 -7.52 11.66 6.69
N GLY A 149 -6.73 12.54 6.08
CA GLY A 149 -6.25 13.77 6.71
C GLY A 149 -5.15 13.59 7.76
N VAL A 150 -4.50 12.42 7.78
CA VAL A 150 -3.37 12.10 8.69
C VAL A 150 -2.07 11.91 7.96
#